data_AF-A0A9X7BEM0-F1
#
_entry.id   AF-A0A9X7BEM0-F1
#
_cell.length_a   1.000
_cell.length_b   1.000
_cell.length_c   1.000
_cell.angle_alpha   90.00
_cell.angle_beta   90.00
_cell.angle_gamma   90.00
#
_symmetry.space_group_name_H-M   'P 1'
#
loop_
_entity.id
_entity.type
_entity.pdbx_description
1 polymer ?
#
loop_
_entity_poly.entity_id
_entity_poly.type
_entity_poly.pdbx_seq_one_letter_code
_entity_poly.pdbx_strand_id
1 'polypeptide(L)'
;LEENKRGLEAVKTVSLETLIRKTNPEFTFADIVREVLNGNTPETINGVNVQLQNDVFSATLDLSSLGLDKSYNQVEKKRRIKSLSVTLPTLLGPYQDVEATLSLGSETVTLSHGVDDSGLFITDLNDSRFLPFEGMDLLSGTLNLSLFHTGKDGDQRSLLESLNDIIFHIRYTIK
;
A
#
# COMPACT_ATOMS: atom_id res chain seq x y z
N LEU A 1 -17.42 -26.06 -14.81
CA LEU A 1 -16.10 -26.73 -14.89
C LEU A 1 -15.13 -26.00 -15.84
N GLU A 2 -15.58 -25.32 -16.90
CA GLU A 2 -14.68 -24.52 -17.77
C GLU A 2 -14.05 -23.28 -17.11
N GLU A 3 -14.63 -22.75 -16.04
CA GLU A 3 -14.07 -21.60 -15.29
C GLU A 3 -12.98 -21.98 -14.28
N ASN A 4 -12.69 -23.28 -14.08
CA ASN A 4 -11.70 -23.75 -13.12
C ASN A 4 -10.32 -23.99 -13.77
N LYS A 5 -9.85 -23.04 -14.57
CA LYS A 5 -8.46 -23.04 -15.06
C LYS A 5 -7.57 -22.33 -14.05
N ARG A 6 -6.43 -22.95 -13.71
CA ARG A 6 -5.37 -22.30 -12.94
C ARG A 6 -4.94 -21.03 -13.68
N GLY A 7 -5.06 -19.88 -13.02
CA GLY A 7 -4.52 -18.62 -13.53
C GLY A 7 -3.01 -18.58 -13.34
N LEU A 8 -2.34 -17.61 -13.96
CA LEU A 8 -0.95 -17.32 -13.64
C LEU A 8 -0.91 -16.58 -12.31
N GLU A 9 -0.10 -17.05 -11.36
CA GLU A 9 0.10 -16.41 -10.07
C GLU A 9 1.33 -15.51 -10.14
N ALA A 10 1.22 -14.27 -9.68
CA ALA A 10 2.30 -13.29 -9.71
C ALA A 10 2.35 -12.50 -8.41
N VAL A 11 3.54 -11.99 -8.10
CA VAL A 11 3.77 -11.07 -6.98
C VAL A 11 4.33 -9.77 -7.53
N LYS A 12 3.74 -8.65 -7.13
CA LYS A 12 4.24 -7.31 -7.41
C LYS A 12 4.54 -6.62 -6.07
N THR A 13 5.81 -6.34 -5.83
CA THR A 13 6.24 -5.44 -4.77
C THR A 13 6.28 -4.02 -5.31
N VAL A 14 5.61 -3.10 -4.62
CA VAL A 14 5.53 -1.67 -4.98
C VAL A 14 6.08 -0.84 -3.84
N SER A 15 7.17 -0.13 -4.10
CA SER A 15 7.78 0.84 -3.19
C SER A 15 7.35 2.24 -3.63
N LEU A 16 6.76 3.02 -2.72
CA LEU A 16 6.38 4.41 -3.01
C LEU A 16 7.60 5.29 -3.25
N GLU A 17 8.69 5.08 -2.50
CA GLU A 17 10.00 5.71 -2.73
C GLU A 17 10.48 5.50 -4.18
N THR A 18 10.41 4.26 -4.66
CA THR A 18 10.81 3.92 -6.03
C THR A 18 9.93 4.61 -7.08
N LEU A 19 8.61 4.70 -6.83
CA LEU A 19 7.69 5.40 -7.72
C LEU A 19 7.97 6.90 -7.76
N ILE A 20 8.25 7.53 -6.62
CA ILE A 20 8.55 8.97 -6.55
C ILE A 20 9.86 9.27 -7.29
N ARG A 21 10.93 8.53 -6.98
CA ARG A 21 12.25 8.73 -7.60
C ARG A 21 12.29 8.48 -9.10
N LYS A 22 11.37 7.66 -9.61
CA LYS A 22 11.25 7.43 -11.06
C LYS A 22 10.92 8.72 -11.83
N THR A 23 10.19 9.66 -11.22
CA THR A 23 9.92 10.98 -11.81
C THR A 23 10.97 12.01 -11.43
N ASN A 24 11.38 12.04 -10.16
CA ASN A 24 12.37 12.98 -9.67
C ASN A 24 13.42 12.25 -8.83
N PRO A 25 14.57 11.83 -9.41
CA PRO A 25 15.56 10.99 -8.75
C PRO A 25 16.12 11.55 -7.44
N GLU A 26 16.17 12.88 -7.31
CA GLU A 26 16.71 13.56 -6.12
C GLU A 26 15.69 13.74 -5.01
N PHE A 27 14.40 13.59 -5.30
CA PHE A 27 13.31 13.79 -4.36
C PHE A 27 12.88 12.47 -3.73
N THR A 28 12.86 12.44 -2.40
CA THR A 28 12.64 11.21 -1.63
C THR A 28 11.24 11.19 -1.01
N PHE A 29 10.76 10.00 -0.66
CA PHE A 29 9.54 9.82 0.12
C PHE A 29 9.62 10.54 1.47
N ALA A 30 10.80 10.51 2.11
CA ALA A 30 11.04 11.26 3.35
C ALA A 30 10.91 12.78 3.15
N ASP A 31 11.20 13.31 1.96
CA ASP A 31 10.99 14.74 1.66
C ASP A 31 9.51 15.06 1.52
N ILE A 32 8.73 14.20 0.85
CA ILE A 32 7.25 14.30 0.83
C ILE A 32 6.67 14.27 2.24
N VAL A 33 7.17 13.38 3.11
CA VAL A 33 6.74 13.32 4.50
C VAL A 33 7.04 14.66 5.18
N ARG A 34 8.27 15.20 5.05
CA ARG A 34 8.62 16.51 5.62
C ARG A 34 7.72 17.63 5.11
N GLU A 35 7.35 17.62 3.83
CA GLU A 35 6.43 18.62 3.27
C GLU A 35 5.07 18.59 3.98
N VAL A 36 4.44 17.42 4.12
CA VAL A 36 3.13 17.32 4.81
C VAL A 36 3.24 17.62 6.30
N LEU A 37 4.35 17.25 6.94
CA LEU A 37 4.62 17.60 8.34
C LEU A 37 4.77 19.10 8.56
N ASN A 38 5.20 19.85 7.54
CA ASN A 38 5.29 21.31 7.54
C ASN A 38 3.98 21.99 7.12
N GLY A 39 2.91 21.23 6.86
CA GLY A 39 1.61 21.75 6.46
C GLY A 39 1.47 22.04 4.96
N ASN A 40 2.42 21.58 4.13
CA ASN A 40 2.31 21.69 2.67
C ASN A 40 1.44 20.56 2.12
N THR A 41 0.90 20.76 0.92
CA THR A 41 0.19 19.72 0.15
C THR A 41 1.04 19.35 -1.07
N PRO A 42 1.76 18.21 -1.04
CA PRO A 42 2.58 17.76 -2.16
C PRO A 42 1.74 17.49 -3.41
N GLU A 43 2.34 17.70 -4.58
CA GLU A 43 1.75 17.26 -5.84
C GLU A 43 1.72 15.73 -5.94
N THR A 44 0.82 15.20 -6.77
CA THR A 44 0.74 13.76 -7.02
C THR A 44 1.86 13.32 -7.95
N ILE A 45 2.64 12.32 -7.58
CA ILE A 45 3.81 11.83 -8.34
C ILE A 45 3.58 10.36 -8.70
N ASN A 46 3.52 10.02 -9.99
CA ASN A 46 3.31 8.64 -10.47
C ASN A 46 2.12 7.90 -9.80
N GLY A 47 1.01 8.61 -9.59
CA GLY A 47 -0.17 8.06 -8.93
C GLY A 47 -0.05 7.95 -7.40
N VAL A 48 1.05 8.45 -6.82
CA VAL A 48 1.25 8.55 -5.37
C VAL A 48 0.80 9.93 -4.90
N ASN A 49 -0.12 9.98 -3.95
CA ASN A 49 -0.50 11.22 -3.26
C ASN A 49 -0.38 11.02 -1.75
N VAL A 50 0.13 12.05 -1.06
CA VAL A 50 0.37 12.01 0.38
C VAL A 50 -0.19 13.28 1.02
N GLN A 51 -0.82 13.12 2.18
CA GLN A 51 -1.41 14.22 2.94
C GLN A 51 -1.35 13.94 4.45
N LEU A 52 -1.43 15.00 5.24
CA LEU A 52 -1.63 14.94 6.68
C LEU A 52 -2.81 15.85 7.03
N GLN A 53 -3.91 15.27 7.50
CA GLN A 53 -5.13 16.01 7.87
C GLN A 53 -5.72 15.41 9.14
N ASN A 54 -6.15 16.26 10.07
CA ASN A 54 -6.78 15.84 11.34
C ASN A 54 -5.96 14.77 12.09
N ASP A 55 -4.65 14.98 12.19
CA ASP A 55 -3.69 14.07 12.82
C ASP A 55 -3.59 12.67 12.19
N VAL A 56 -4.11 12.52 10.96
CA VAL A 56 -4.02 11.29 10.16
C VAL A 56 -3.17 11.56 8.93
N PHE A 57 -2.05 10.86 8.84
CA PHE A 57 -1.25 10.79 7.62
C PHE A 57 -1.89 9.77 6.71
N SER A 58 -2.05 10.10 5.43
CA SER A 58 -2.47 9.11 4.44
C SER A 58 -1.60 9.16 3.20
N ALA A 59 -1.21 7.99 2.72
CA ALA A 59 -0.55 7.79 1.45
C ALA A 59 -1.44 6.94 0.55
N THR A 60 -1.72 7.45 -0.63
CA THR A 60 -2.56 6.78 -1.63
C THR A 60 -1.74 6.39 -2.85
N LEU A 61 -2.15 5.29 -3.49
CA LEU A 61 -1.56 4.79 -4.72
C LEU A 61 -2.68 4.43 -5.71
N ASP A 62 -2.72 5.13 -6.83
CA ASP A 62 -3.54 4.76 -7.99
C ASP A 62 -2.94 3.51 -8.65
N LEU A 63 -3.69 2.40 -8.61
CA LEU A 63 -3.24 1.12 -9.16
C LEU A 63 -3.05 1.16 -10.68
N SER A 64 -3.77 2.04 -11.38
CA SER A 64 -3.63 2.18 -12.83
C SER A 64 -2.26 2.75 -13.23
N SER A 65 -1.59 3.48 -12.33
CA SER A 65 -0.25 4.05 -12.57
C SER A 65 0.84 2.98 -12.65
N LEU A 66 0.58 1.77 -12.14
CA LEU A 66 1.55 0.68 -12.08
C LEU A 66 1.82 0.02 -13.44
N GLY A 67 0.99 0.27 -14.46
CA GLY A 67 1.17 -0.28 -15.81
C GLY A 67 1.12 -1.81 -15.87
N LEU A 68 0.35 -2.42 -14.96
CA LEU A 68 0.31 -3.88 -14.84
C LEU A 68 -0.41 -4.55 -16.01
N ASP A 69 -1.26 -3.83 -16.74
CA ASP A 69 -1.99 -4.26 -17.94
C ASP A 69 -1.07 -4.83 -19.03
N LYS A 70 0.18 -4.33 -19.10
CA LYS A 70 1.21 -4.75 -20.07
C LYS A 70 2.20 -5.78 -19.52
N SER A 71 2.10 -6.14 -18.24
CA SER A 71 3.04 -7.05 -17.60
C SER A 71 2.91 -8.49 -18.13
N TYR A 72 4.05 -9.19 -18.20
CA TYR A 72 4.16 -10.59 -18.65
C TYR A 72 3.66 -10.88 -20.08
N ASN A 73 3.52 -9.85 -20.92
CA ASN A 73 2.96 -9.97 -22.27
C ASN A 73 1.56 -10.64 -22.28
N GLN A 74 0.80 -10.47 -21.18
CA GLN A 74 -0.58 -10.96 -21.04
C GLN A 74 -1.56 -9.80 -21.21
N VAL A 75 -1.67 -9.32 -22.46
CA VAL A 75 -2.56 -8.21 -22.82
C VAL A 75 -4.02 -8.69 -22.73
N GLU A 76 -4.95 -7.79 -22.39
CA GLU A 76 -6.41 -8.04 -22.28
C GLU A 76 -6.84 -9.06 -21.20
N LYS A 77 -5.90 -9.57 -20.40
CA LYS A 77 -6.20 -10.48 -19.28
C LYS A 77 -6.63 -9.73 -18.02
N LYS A 78 -7.58 -10.31 -17.29
CA LYS A 78 -8.04 -9.76 -16.01
C LYS A 78 -6.98 -10.03 -14.95
N ARG A 79 -6.74 -9.05 -14.08
CA ARG A 79 -5.82 -9.16 -12.95
C ARG A 79 -6.61 -9.00 -11.67
N ARG A 80 -6.64 -10.06 -10.87
CA ARG A 80 -7.42 -10.09 -9.62
C ARG A 80 -6.48 -10.25 -8.44
N ILE A 81 -6.59 -9.35 -7.47
CA ILE A 81 -5.85 -9.46 -6.21
C ILE A 81 -6.19 -10.80 -5.56
N LYS A 82 -5.19 -11.50 -5.05
CA LYS A 82 -5.33 -12.72 -4.24
C LYS A 82 -5.05 -12.43 -2.77
N SER A 83 -4.03 -11.62 -2.50
CA SER A 83 -3.77 -11.08 -1.16
C SER A 83 -2.97 -9.81 -1.28
N LEU A 84 -3.06 -8.96 -0.27
CA LEU A 84 -2.30 -7.73 -0.19
C LEU A 84 -1.76 -7.58 1.23
N SER A 85 -0.48 -7.25 1.34
CA SER A 85 0.18 -6.95 2.61
C SER A 85 1.07 -5.72 2.48
N VAL A 86 1.41 -5.12 3.60
CA VAL A 86 2.18 -3.88 3.68
C VAL A 86 3.42 -4.07 4.53
N THR A 87 4.52 -3.44 4.12
CA THR A 87 5.69 -3.23 4.95
C THR A 87 5.96 -1.73 5.08
N LEU A 88 6.10 -1.28 6.33
CA LEU A 88 6.45 0.07 6.75
C LEU A 88 7.87 -0.01 7.33
N PRO A 89 8.92 0.22 6.52
CA PRO A 89 10.29 0.31 7.02
C PRO A 89 10.44 1.55 7.91
N THR A 90 10.27 1.35 9.21
CA THR A 90 10.36 2.41 10.23
C THR A 90 11.06 1.88 11.48
N LEU A 91 11.52 2.79 12.33
CA LEU A 91 12.17 2.48 13.61
C LEU A 91 11.09 2.33 14.69
N LEU A 92 10.58 1.12 14.86
CA LEU A 92 9.70 0.80 15.99
C LEU A 92 10.52 0.59 17.27
N GLY A 93 10.06 1.19 18.36
CA GLY A 93 10.55 0.91 19.70
C GLY A 93 10.20 -0.51 20.16
N PRO A 94 10.83 -1.00 21.24
CA PRO A 94 10.44 -2.27 21.85
C PRO A 94 8.96 -2.27 22.23
N TYR A 95 8.22 -3.28 21.76
CA TYR A 95 6.77 -3.43 22.02
C TYR A 95 5.91 -2.25 21.54
N GLN A 96 6.40 -1.49 20.56
CA GLN A 96 5.63 -0.45 19.91
C GLN A 96 4.87 -1.05 18.72
N ASP A 97 3.55 -0.94 18.77
CA ASP A 97 2.67 -1.30 17.66
C ASP A 97 2.52 -0.14 16.69
N VAL A 98 2.03 -0.46 15.49
CA VAL A 98 1.57 0.51 14.50
C VAL A 98 0.05 0.57 14.56
N GLU A 99 -0.55 1.74 14.53
CA GLU A 99 -1.98 1.90 14.33
C GLU A 99 -2.21 2.50 12.94
N ALA A 100 -2.52 1.62 11.98
CA ALA A 100 -2.78 2.02 10.61
C ALA A 100 -3.98 1.27 10.04
N THR A 101 -4.54 1.80 8.95
CA THR A 101 -5.50 1.09 8.11
C THR A 101 -5.04 1.08 6.67
N LEU A 102 -5.42 0.04 5.96
CA LEU A 102 -5.29 -0.06 4.52
C LEU A 102 -6.67 -0.28 3.93
N SER A 103 -7.04 0.53 2.94
CA SER A 103 -8.33 0.43 2.25
C SER A 103 -8.17 0.38 0.74
N LEU A 104 -9.12 -0.30 0.11
CA LEU A 104 -9.31 -0.36 -1.33
C LEU A 104 -10.81 -0.43 -1.62
N GLY A 105 -11.35 0.62 -2.25
CA GLY A 105 -12.80 0.74 -2.42
C GLY A 105 -13.52 0.85 -1.07
N SER A 106 -14.42 -0.10 -0.79
CA SER A 106 -15.20 -0.12 0.46
C SER A 106 -14.64 -1.08 1.52
N GLU A 107 -13.59 -1.85 1.22
CA GLU A 107 -12.96 -2.75 2.19
C GLU A 107 -11.79 -2.06 2.88
N THR A 108 -11.62 -2.36 4.16
CA THR A 108 -10.56 -1.83 5.02
C THR A 108 -10.05 -2.92 5.94
N VAL A 109 -8.74 -2.97 6.14
CA VAL A 109 -8.07 -3.78 7.17
C VAL A 109 -7.24 -2.89 8.08
N THR A 110 -6.99 -3.35 9.30
CA THR A 110 -6.09 -2.71 10.26
C THR A 110 -4.70 -3.32 10.13
N LEU A 111 -3.64 -2.53 10.26
CA LEU A 111 -2.26 -3.00 10.31
C LEU A 111 -1.70 -2.70 11.70
N SER A 112 -0.96 -3.65 12.27
CA SER A 112 -0.49 -3.59 13.66
C SER A 112 1.02 -3.74 13.82
N HIS A 113 1.70 -4.42 12.90
CA HIS A 113 3.13 -4.73 13.03
C HIS A 113 3.98 -4.08 11.94
N GLY A 114 3.37 -3.69 10.82
CA GLY A 114 4.06 -2.97 9.74
C GLY A 114 5.12 -3.79 8.99
N VAL A 115 5.16 -5.13 9.14
CA VAL A 115 6.08 -6.00 8.39
C VAL A 115 5.30 -7.16 7.76
N ASP A 116 5.26 -7.18 6.43
CA ASP A 116 4.42 -8.10 5.62
C ASP A 116 3.00 -8.29 6.20
N ASP A 117 2.40 -7.20 6.68
CA ASP A 117 1.15 -7.19 7.43
C ASP A 117 -0.05 -7.11 6.48
N SER A 118 -0.92 -8.12 6.51
CA SER A 118 -2.15 -8.19 5.70
C SER A 118 -3.41 -7.76 6.47
N GLY A 119 -3.26 -7.42 7.75
CA GLY A 119 -4.34 -7.17 8.69
C GLY A 119 -5.08 -8.42 9.18
N LEU A 120 -4.53 -9.61 8.91
CA LEU A 120 -4.93 -10.86 9.55
C LEU A 120 -3.84 -11.33 10.52
N PHE A 121 -4.23 -11.93 11.64
CA PHE A 121 -3.27 -12.56 12.56
C PHE A 121 -2.43 -13.66 11.87
N ILE A 122 -3.06 -14.42 10.98
CA ILE A 122 -2.42 -15.43 10.14
C ILE A 122 -3.01 -15.31 8.73
N THR A 123 -2.14 -15.15 7.73
CA THR A 123 -2.55 -15.16 6.33
C THR A 123 -2.49 -16.58 5.78
N ASP A 124 -3.65 -17.24 5.68
CA ASP A 124 -3.76 -18.54 5.03
C ASP A 124 -4.37 -18.40 3.63
N LEU A 125 -3.57 -18.67 2.60
CA LEU A 125 -4.02 -18.62 1.20
C LEU A 125 -5.03 -19.72 0.85
N ASN A 126 -5.13 -20.75 1.69
CA ASN A 126 -6.08 -21.86 1.55
C ASN A 126 -7.31 -21.69 2.43
N ASP A 127 -7.50 -20.53 3.07
CA ASP A 127 -8.72 -20.26 3.85
C ASP A 127 -9.94 -20.45 2.94
N SER A 128 -10.97 -21.09 3.50
CA SER A 128 -12.28 -21.25 2.87
C SER A 128 -13.02 -19.93 2.63
N ARG A 129 -12.63 -18.88 3.36
CA ARG A 129 -13.15 -17.52 3.23
C ARG A 129 -12.26 -16.71 2.30
N PHE A 130 -12.84 -15.70 1.67
CA PHE A 130 -12.06 -14.74 0.92
C PHE A 130 -11.09 -14.00 1.84
N LEU A 131 -9.85 -13.84 1.38
CA LEU A 131 -8.91 -12.93 2.01
C LEU A 131 -9.35 -11.48 1.77
N PRO A 132 -8.94 -10.53 2.62
CA PRO A 132 -9.17 -9.11 2.35
C PRO A 132 -8.70 -8.73 0.95
N PHE A 133 -9.53 -7.96 0.24
CA PHE A 133 -9.30 -7.50 -1.13
C PHE A 133 -9.25 -8.60 -2.21
N GLU A 134 -9.49 -9.87 -1.86
CA GLU A 134 -9.46 -10.96 -2.83
C GLU A 134 -10.53 -10.77 -3.92
N GLY A 135 -10.12 -10.89 -5.18
CA GLY A 135 -11.00 -10.73 -6.34
C GLY A 135 -11.17 -9.28 -6.82
N MET A 136 -10.62 -8.29 -6.11
CA MET A 136 -10.63 -6.91 -6.59
C MET A 136 -9.82 -6.73 -7.88
N ASP A 137 -10.23 -5.80 -8.73
CA ASP A 137 -9.52 -5.48 -9.97
C ASP A 137 -8.21 -4.75 -9.65
N LEU A 138 -7.09 -5.31 -10.08
CA LEU A 138 -5.76 -4.71 -9.85
C LEU A 138 -5.41 -3.62 -10.87
N LEU A 139 -6.22 -3.44 -11.92
CA LEU A 139 -5.97 -2.41 -12.94
C LEU A 139 -6.67 -1.08 -12.65
N SER A 140 -7.47 -1.00 -11.58
CA SER A 140 -8.25 0.18 -11.23
C SER A 140 -8.39 0.34 -9.72
N GLY A 141 -8.57 1.58 -9.29
CA GLY A 141 -8.81 1.90 -7.88
C GLY A 141 -7.58 2.45 -7.18
N THR A 142 -7.79 2.88 -5.95
CA THR A 142 -6.78 3.58 -5.16
C THR A 142 -6.58 2.83 -3.86
N LEU A 143 -5.36 2.34 -3.62
CA LEU A 143 -4.96 1.90 -2.30
C LEU A 143 -4.79 3.13 -1.42
N ASN A 144 -5.31 3.10 -0.20
CA ASN A 144 -5.16 4.17 0.76
C ASN A 144 -4.68 3.59 2.09
N LEU A 145 -3.43 3.92 2.45
CA LEU A 145 -2.86 3.65 3.76
C LEU A 145 -2.98 4.88 4.63
N SER A 146 -3.59 4.73 5.81
CA SER A 146 -3.72 5.78 6.82
C SER A 146 -2.97 5.41 8.09
N LEU A 147 -2.13 6.30 8.61
CA LEU A 147 -1.48 6.23 9.92
C LEU A 147 -2.15 7.24 10.86
N PHE A 148 -2.66 6.76 11.99
CA PHE A 148 -3.42 7.58 12.95
C PHE A 148 -2.48 8.23 13.98
N HIS A 149 -2.95 9.25 14.70
CA HIS A 149 -2.18 9.87 15.78
C HIS A 149 -0.78 10.36 15.34
N THR A 150 -0.69 10.92 14.13
CA THR A 150 0.56 11.43 13.50
C THR A 150 0.68 12.96 13.52
N GLY A 151 -0.27 13.61 14.19
CA GLY A 151 -0.23 15.02 14.52
C GLY A 151 1.00 15.42 15.34
N LYS A 152 1.15 16.72 15.59
CA LYS A 152 2.31 17.27 16.31
C LYS A 152 2.53 16.62 17.69
N ASP A 153 1.44 16.33 18.40
CA ASP A 153 1.46 15.76 19.76
C ASP A 153 1.01 14.29 19.77
N GLY A 154 0.94 13.65 18.59
CA GLY A 154 0.46 12.28 18.46
C GLY A 154 1.54 11.22 18.70
N ASP A 155 1.15 10.10 19.30
CA ASP A 155 2.08 9.04 19.72
C ASP A 155 2.80 8.33 18.54
N GLN A 156 2.27 8.41 17.31
CA GLN A 156 2.90 7.86 16.12
C GLN A 156 3.66 8.91 15.28
N ARG A 157 3.85 10.13 15.80
CA ARG A 157 4.60 11.19 15.11
C ARG A 157 6.02 10.77 14.76
N SER A 158 6.75 10.19 15.70
CA SER A 158 8.14 9.76 15.50
C SER A 158 8.26 8.58 14.52
N LEU A 159 7.26 7.70 14.50
CA LEU A 159 7.16 6.62 13.51
C LEU A 159 7.05 7.21 12.11
N LEU A 160 6.15 8.18 11.92
CA LEU A 160 5.99 8.86 10.63
C LEU A 160 7.27 9.62 10.22
N GLU A 161 7.91 10.32 11.14
CA GLU A 161 9.15 11.06 10.87
C GLU A 161 10.33 10.16 10.45
N SER A 162 10.34 8.90 10.87
CA SER A 162 11.36 7.91 10.49
C SER A 162 10.95 7.03 9.30
N LEU A 163 9.72 7.15 8.80
CA LEU A 163 9.21 6.39 7.66
C LEU A 163 9.87 6.86 6.37
N ASN A 164 10.61 5.97 5.71
CA ASN A 164 11.36 6.28 4.49
C ASN A 164 10.74 5.67 3.21
N ASP A 165 9.76 4.78 3.35
CA ASP A 165 9.04 4.17 2.25
C ASP A 165 7.73 3.55 2.78
N ILE A 166 6.81 3.23 1.87
CA ILE A 166 5.68 2.35 2.10
C ILE A 166 5.71 1.30 1.00
N ILE A 167 5.72 0.03 1.39
CA ILE A 167 5.88 -1.09 0.47
C ILE A 167 4.61 -1.92 0.47
N PHE A 168 3.96 -2.03 -0.69
CA PHE A 168 2.83 -2.93 -0.91
C PHE A 168 3.32 -4.23 -1.55
N HIS A 169 2.95 -5.36 -0.98
CA HIS A 169 3.15 -6.69 -1.56
C HIS A 169 1.81 -7.20 -2.10
N ILE A 170 1.64 -7.10 -3.41
CA ILE A 170 0.40 -7.44 -4.08
C ILE A 170 0.59 -8.81 -4.73
N ARG A 171 -0.08 -9.83 -4.20
CA ARG A 171 -0.18 -11.15 -4.83
C ARG A 171 -1.46 -11.17 -5.66
N TYR A 172 -1.37 -11.57 -6.91
CA TYR A 172 -2.51 -11.52 -7.83
C TYR A 172 -2.49 -12.65 -8.84
N THR A 173 -3.63 -12.85 -9.47
CA THR A 173 -3.81 -13.84 -10.54
C THR A 173 -4.11 -13.16 -11.87
N ILE A 174 -3.61 -13.73 -12.96
CA ILE A 174 -3.86 -13.31 -14.34
C ILE A 174 -4.68 -14.40 -15.03
N LYS A 175 -5.86 -14.05 -15.56
CA LYS A 175 -6.80 -14.98 -16.22
C LYS A 175 -7.41 -14.40 -17.48
#